data_AF-A0A951XQ42-F1
#
_entry.id   AF-A0A951XQ42-F1
#
_cell.length_a   1.000
_cell.length_b   1.000
_cell.length_c   1.000
_cell.angle_alpha   90.00
_cell.angle_beta   90.00
_cell.angle_gamma   90.00
#
_symmetry.space_group_name_H-M   'P 1'
#
loop_
_entity.id
_entity.type
_entity.pdbx_description
1 polymer ?
#
loop_
_entity_poly.entity_id
_entity_poly.type
_entity_poly.pdbx_seq_one_letter_code
_entity_poly.pdbx_strand_id
1 'polypeptide(L)'
;MNKITLATIAILGAFGATNIAYAATTVICDSTSNSAAKNGTAPESGGASNFMVTAIQPKCSANVNLEGRDGANGSFYAVGANSAKGKSNFAGHTNGGAVAPLSQADGGVCTVPGGCTLAEATAAAGKATDAAAAAGGTGGSGSEESAPSE
;
A
#
# COMPACT_ATOMS: atom_id res chain seq x y z
N MET A 1 10.12 -20.61 47.33
CA MET A 1 10.35 -19.30 46.67
C MET A 1 10.79 -19.61 45.25
N ASN A 2 9.86 -19.59 44.29
CA ASN A 2 10.14 -20.02 42.92
C ASN A 2 10.40 -18.75 42.09
N LYS A 3 11.66 -18.56 41.67
CA LYS A 3 12.08 -17.43 40.85
C LYS A 3 11.84 -17.79 39.39
N ILE A 4 10.86 -17.14 38.75
CA ILE A 4 10.62 -17.25 37.31
C ILE A 4 11.41 -16.13 36.65
N THR A 5 12.46 -16.49 35.91
CA THR A 5 13.29 -15.56 35.14
C THR A 5 12.63 -15.38 33.77
N LEU A 6 12.00 -14.21 33.55
CA LEU A 6 11.36 -13.86 32.28
C LEU A 6 12.46 -13.38 31.30
N ALA A 7 12.90 -14.24 30.40
CA ALA A 7 13.80 -13.88 29.32
C ALA A 7 12.99 -13.25 28.17
N THR A 8 12.90 -11.92 28.15
CA THR A 8 12.28 -11.19 27.05
C THR A 8 13.20 -11.26 25.84
N ILE A 9 12.88 -12.12 24.87
CA ILE A 9 13.57 -12.18 23.58
C ILE A 9 13.27 -10.87 22.85
N ALA A 10 14.27 -9.99 22.80
CA ALA A 10 14.25 -8.84 21.91
C ALA A 10 14.43 -9.36 20.48
N ILE A 11 13.32 -9.55 19.76
CA ILE A 11 13.34 -9.71 18.32
C ILE A 11 13.69 -8.33 17.74
N LEU A 12 14.98 -8.07 17.57
CA LEU A 12 15.47 -7.05 16.66
C LEU A 12 15.05 -7.50 15.26
N GLY A 13 13.85 -7.07 14.85
CA GLY A 13 13.38 -7.17 13.49
C GLY A 13 14.32 -6.37 12.60
N ALA A 14 15.35 -7.04 12.10
CA ALA A 14 16.10 -6.61 10.94
C ALA A 14 15.14 -6.64 9.75
N PHE A 15 14.32 -5.59 9.60
CA PHE A 15 13.76 -5.23 8.30
C PHE A 15 14.91 -4.72 7.45
N GLY A 16 15.74 -5.64 6.98
CA GLY A 16 16.63 -5.39 5.88
C GLY A 16 15.75 -4.94 4.73
N ALA A 17 15.88 -3.67 4.35
CA ALA A 17 15.38 -3.17 3.09
C ALA A 17 16.05 -3.99 1.98
N THR A 18 15.39 -5.08 1.58
CA THR A 18 15.66 -5.68 0.29
C THR A 18 15.25 -4.61 -0.72
N ASN A 19 16.18 -4.20 -1.57
CA ASN A 19 15.90 -3.27 -2.67
C ASN A 19 15.01 -3.99 -3.69
N ILE A 20 13.73 -4.18 -3.36
CA ILE A 20 12.73 -4.66 -4.29
C ILE A 20 12.47 -3.48 -5.24
N ALA A 21 12.99 -3.60 -6.46
CA ALA A 21 12.72 -2.63 -7.52
C ALA A 21 11.24 -2.79 -7.92
N TYR A 22 10.41 -1.86 -7.46
CA TYR A 22 9.02 -1.75 -7.89
C TYR A 22 8.91 -0.95 -9.18
N ALA A 23 7.80 -1.11 -9.90
CA ALA A 23 7.52 -0.28 -11.05
C ALA A 23 7.41 1.20 -10.65
N ALA A 24 7.55 2.09 -11.64
CA ALA A 24 7.30 3.51 -11.42
C ALA A 24 5.85 3.73 -10.98
N THR A 25 5.62 4.72 -10.11
CA THR A 25 4.27 5.11 -9.73
C THR A 25 3.55 5.74 -10.92
N THR A 26 2.34 5.27 -11.20
CA THR A 26 1.44 5.90 -12.17
C THR A 26 0.55 6.91 -11.45
N VAL A 27 0.56 8.15 -11.93
CA VAL A 27 -0.42 9.18 -11.53
C VAL A 27 -1.73 8.93 -12.28
N ILE A 28 -2.70 8.32 -11.61
CA ILE A 28 -3.98 7.93 -12.20
C ILE A 28 -4.95 9.12 -12.18
N CYS A 29 -5.12 9.72 -11.01
CA CYS A 29 -5.85 10.96 -10.82
C CYS A 29 -4.96 12.00 -10.14
N ASP A 30 -4.94 13.20 -10.70
CA ASP A 30 -4.26 14.35 -10.12
C ASP A 30 -5.28 15.48 -9.91
N SER A 31 -5.48 15.84 -8.64
CA SER A 31 -6.22 17.02 -8.22
C SER A 31 -5.27 18.18 -7.92
N THR A 32 -4.56 18.60 -8.95
CA THR A 32 -4.06 19.98 -9.00
C THR A 32 -5.23 20.93 -8.73
N SER A 33 -5.03 21.91 -7.86
CA SER A 33 -6.09 22.83 -7.45
C SER A 33 -6.72 23.49 -8.68
N ASN A 34 -8.06 23.38 -8.80
CA ASN A 34 -8.89 23.80 -9.94
C ASN A 34 -8.92 22.90 -11.20
N SER A 35 -8.43 21.67 -11.13
CA SER A 35 -8.63 20.71 -12.23
C SER A 35 -10.10 20.32 -12.39
N ALA A 36 -10.63 20.36 -13.62
CA ALA A 36 -11.96 19.82 -13.92
C ALA A 36 -11.95 18.29 -13.84
N ALA A 37 -13.12 17.69 -13.57
CA ALA A 37 -13.29 16.25 -13.65
C ALA A 37 -12.96 15.77 -15.07
N LYS A 38 -12.14 14.72 -15.19
CA LYS A 38 -11.57 14.26 -16.46
C LYS A 38 -11.36 12.75 -16.45
N ASN A 39 -10.97 12.20 -17.59
CA ASN A 39 -10.44 10.84 -17.61
C ASN A 39 -9.09 10.82 -16.91
N GLY A 40 -8.83 9.78 -16.11
CA GLY A 40 -7.53 9.52 -15.54
C GLY A 40 -6.54 8.95 -16.54
N THR A 41 -5.34 8.68 -16.06
CA THR A 41 -4.35 7.89 -16.79
C THR A 41 -4.67 6.41 -16.58
N ALA A 42 -4.70 5.62 -17.65
CA ALA A 42 -4.77 4.17 -17.50
C ALA A 42 -3.40 3.65 -17.05
N PRO A 43 -3.31 2.86 -15.97
CA PRO A 43 -2.09 2.14 -15.61
C PRO A 43 -1.61 1.23 -16.74
N GLU A 44 -0.30 0.96 -16.75
CA GLU A 44 0.25 -0.06 -17.64
C GLU A 44 -0.42 -1.42 -17.38
N SER A 45 -0.57 -2.21 -18.43
CA SER A 45 -1.28 -3.48 -18.36
C SER A 45 -0.75 -4.45 -19.41
N GLY A 46 -0.97 -5.74 -19.16
CA GLY A 46 -0.45 -6.83 -19.98
C GLY A 46 1.05 -7.05 -19.80
N GLY A 47 1.55 -8.20 -20.26
CA GLY A 47 2.94 -8.61 -20.01
C GLY A 47 3.20 -9.09 -18.57
N ALA A 48 4.39 -9.64 -18.34
CA ALA A 48 4.72 -10.32 -17.08
C ALA A 48 5.06 -9.37 -15.91
N SER A 49 5.18 -8.07 -16.16
CA SER A 49 5.58 -7.08 -15.15
C SER A 49 4.40 -6.30 -14.57
N ASN A 50 3.19 -6.48 -15.10
CA ASN A 50 2.01 -5.71 -14.76
C ASN A 50 0.97 -6.62 -14.09
N PHE A 51 0.41 -6.16 -12.98
CA PHE A 51 -0.69 -6.83 -12.30
C PHE A 51 -1.98 -6.76 -13.12
N MET A 52 -2.23 -5.61 -13.74
CA MET A 52 -3.41 -5.40 -14.56
C MET A 52 -3.26 -6.11 -15.91
N VAL A 53 -4.24 -6.95 -16.26
CA VAL A 53 -4.26 -7.66 -17.56
C VAL A 53 -4.84 -6.81 -18.69
N THR A 54 -5.56 -5.73 -18.34
CA THR A 54 -6.20 -4.85 -19.31
C THR A 54 -6.14 -3.40 -18.82
N ALA A 55 -6.00 -2.47 -19.76
CA ALA A 55 -5.92 -1.06 -19.46
C ALA A 55 -7.32 -0.53 -19.13
N ILE A 56 -7.50 -0.06 -17.89
CA ILE A 56 -8.74 0.58 -17.45
C ILE A 56 -8.45 2.06 -17.22
N GLN A 57 -9.17 2.93 -17.92
CA GLN A 57 -9.07 4.38 -17.75
C GLN A 57 -10.20 4.86 -16.83
N PRO A 58 -9.94 5.14 -15.54
CA PRO A 58 -10.99 5.57 -14.63
C PRO A 58 -11.42 7.02 -14.91
N LYS A 59 -12.59 7.39 -14.39
CA LYS A 59 -13.02 8.79 -14.33
C LYS A 59 -12.54 9.40 -13.02
N CYS A 60 -11.81 10.50 -13.11
CA CYS A 60 -11.26 11.21 -11.97
C CYS A 60 -12.13 12.42 -11.62
N SER A 61 -12.52 12.48 -10.35
CA SER A 61 -13.10 13.70 -9.78
C SER A 61 -12.04 14.79 -9.67
N ALA A 62 -12.48 16.05 -9.78
CA ALA A 62 -11.65 17.26 -9.65
C ALA A 62 -10.81 17.32 -8.36
N ASN A 63 -11.21 16.59 -7.32
CA ASN A 63 -10.59 16.68 -5.99
C ASN A 63 -9.90 15.38 -5.55
N VAL A 64 -9.81 14.36 -6.40
CA VAL A 64 -9.20 13.07 -6.03
C VAL A 64 -7.77 13.01 -6.53
N ASN A 65 -6.84 12.71 -5.63
CA ASN A 65 -5.54 12.20 -5.99
C ASN A 65 -5.58 10.68 -5.87
N LEU A 66 -5.16 9.97 -6.91
CA LEU A 66 -5.07 8.52 -6.93
C LEU A 66 -3.79 8.15 -7.67
N GLU A 67 -2.95 7.38 -7.00
CA GLU A 67 -1.74 6.84 -7.58
C GLU A 67 -1.69 5.34 -7.37
N GLY A 68 -1.09 4.66 -8.34
CA GLY A 68 -0.97 3.21 -8.32
C GLY A 68 0.41 2.75 -8.74
N ARG A 69 0.81 1.58 -8.28
CA ARG A 69 2.12 1.01 -8.54
C ARG A 69 2.03 -0.51 -8.61
N ASP A 70 2.63 -1.08 -9.64
CA ASP A 70 2.84 -2.52 -9.73
C ASP A 70 3.94 -2.97 -8.77
N GLY A 71 3.63 -4.05 -8.05
CA GLY A 71 4.60 -4.81 -7.28
C GLY A 71 5.62 -5.49 -8.19
N ALA A 72 6.68 -6.05 -7.60
CA ALA A 72 7.70 -6.75 -8.35
C ALA A 72 7.08 -7.84 -9.25
N ASN A 73 7.41 -7.80 -10.55
CA ASN A 73 6.91 -8.72 -11.57
C ASN A 73 5.36 -8.83 -11.60
N GLY A 74 4.64 -7.73 -11.38
CA GLY A 74 3.17 -7.72 -11.43
C GLY A 74 2.48 -8.58 -10.36
N SER A 75 3.19 -8.96 -9.29
CA SER A 75 2.66 -9.85 -8.24
C SER A 75 1.49 -9.26 -7.45
N PHE A 76 1.42 -7.94 -7.37
CA PHE A 76 0.32 -7.20 -6.76
C PHE A 76 0.21 -5.81 -7.36
N TYR A 77 -0.90 -5.13 -7.06
CA TYR A 77 -1.07 -3.72 -7.32
C TYR A 77 -1.34 -2.98 -6.02
N ALA A 78 -0.60 -1.90 -5.79
CA ALA A 78 -0.74 -1.05 -4.61
C ALA A 78 -1.27 0.32 -5.04
N VAL A 79 -2.14 0.91 -4.22
CA VAL A 79 -2.74 2.21 -4.47
C VAL A 79 -2.66 3.10 -3.24
N GLY A 80 -2.48 4.40 -3.49
CA GLY A 80 -2.61 5.47 -2.53
C GLY A 80 -3.64 6.46 -3.03
N ALA A 81 -4.57 6.85 -2.16
CA ALA A 81 -5.68 7.72 -2.55
C ALA A 81 -5.98 8.74 -1.46
N ASN A 82 -6.30 9.97 -1.89
CA ASN A 82 -6.77 11.00 -0.99
C ASN A 82 -7.61 12.04 -1.75
N SER A 83 -8.00 13.09 -1.03
CA SER A 83 -8.72 14.21 -1.63
C SER A 83 -8.06 15.55 -1.31
N ALA A 84 -7.91 16.42 -2.31
CA ALA A 84 -7.50 17.82 -2.14
C ALA A 84 -8.51 18.68 -1.38
N LYS A 85 -9.65 18.10 -0.97
CA LYS A 85 -10.61 18.71 -0.04
C LYS A 85 -10.83 17.85 1.22
N GLY A 86 -10.18 16.69 1.30
CA GLY A 86 -10.32 15.73 2.37
C GLY A 86 -9.35 15.97 3.52
N LYS A 87 -9.45 15.11 4.53
CA LYS A 87 -8.53 15.09 5.69
C LYS A 87 -7.80 13.77 5.85
N SER A 88 -8.07 12.79 4.99
CA SER A 88 -7.60 11.42 5.17
C SER A 88 -6.87 10.92 3.93
N ASN A 89 -5.76 10.22 4.18
CA ASN A 89 -5.05 9.42 3.20
C ASN A 89 -5.41 7.95 3.37
N PHE A 90 -5.60 7.26 2.25
CA PHE A 90 -5.95 5.85 2.20
C PHE A 90 -4.89 5.08 1.43
N ALA A 91 -4.65 3.85 1.87
CA ALA A 91 -3.73 2.92 1.23
C ALA A 91 -4.44 1.57 1.06
N GLY A 92 -4.11 0.86 -0.01
CA GLY A 92 -4.65 -0.48 -0.25
C GLY A 92 -3.83 -1.25 -1.28
N HIS A 93 -3.90 -2.57 -1.24
CA HIS A 93 -3.18 -3.42 -2.20
C HIS A 93 -3.92 -4.73 -2.44
N THR A 94 -3.63 -5.36 -3.58
CA THR A 94 -4.32 -6.59 -3.99
C THR A 94 -3.76 -7.87 -3.36
N ASN A 95 -2.61 -7.81 -2.69
CA ASN A 95 -2.02 -8.95 -1.98
C ASN A 95 -2.71 -9.25 -0.62
N GLY A 96 -4.03 -9.40 -0.62
CA GLY A 96 -4.82 -9.73 0.57
C GLY A 96 -5.10 -8.57 1.54
N GLY A 97 -4.77 -7.33 1.18
CA GLY A 97 -4.98 -6.14 2.01
C GLY A 97 -6.35 -5.50 1.80
N ALA A 98 -6.95 -4.99 2.88
CA ALA A 98 -8.11 -4.11 2.79
C ALA A 98 -7.67 -2.67 2.49
N VAL A 99 -8.52 -1.91 1.82
CA VAL A 99 -8.35 -0.45 1.75
C VAL A 99 -8.65 0.12 3.13
N ALA A 100 -7.69 0.83 3.72
CA ALA A 100 -7.84 1.43 5.03
C ALA A 100 -7.28 2.87 5.03
N PRO A 101 -7.85 3.76 5.87
CA PRO A 101 -7.17 5.02 6.17
C PRO A 101 -5.83 4.69 6.81
N LEU A 102 -4.78 5.41 6.41
CA LEU A 102 -3.50 5.31 7.10
C LEU A 102 -3.66 5.83 8.53
N SER A 103 -2.85 5.28 9.44
CA SER A 103 -2.81 5.81 10.80
C SER A 103 -2.19 7.20 10.82
N GLN A 104 -2.45 7.99 11.85
CA GLN A 104 -1.80 9.29 12.01
C GLN A 104 -0.27 9.20 12.01
N ALA A 105 0.28 8.14 12.62
CA ALA A 105 1.71 7.90 12.66
C ALA A 105 2.30 7.57 11.28
N ASP A 106 1.46 7.10 10.34
CA ASP A 106 1.84 6.71 8.98
C ASP A 106 1.49 7.76 7.93
N GLY A 107 1.11 8.99 8.33
CA GLY A 107 0.71 10.06 7.41
C GLY A 107 -0.77 10.02 7.02
N GLY A 108 -1.62 9.44 7.87
CA GLY A 108 -3.06 9.30 7.64
C GLY A 108 -3.86 10.57 7.56
N VAL A 109 -3.35 11.68 8.11
CA VAL A 109 -4.00 12.99 7.98
C VAL A 109 -3.22 13.90 7.06
N CYS A 110 -3.99 14.61 6.24
CA CYS A 110 -3.44 15.62 5.34
C CYS A 110 -2.67 16.69 6.13
N THR A 111 -1.44 16.92 5.71
CA THR A 111 -0.52 17.91 6.28
C THR A 111 -0.97 19.35 5.97
N VAL A 112 -1.67 19.57 4.87
CA VAL A 112 -2.16 20.89 4.46
C VAL A 112 -3.56 21.16 5.04
N PRO A 113 -3.76 22.29 5.73
CA PRO A 113 -5.10 22.71 6.15
C PRO A 113 -6.02 22.86 4.93
N GLY A 114 -7.06 22.02 4.88
CA GLY A 114 -8.11 22.07 3.85
C GLY A 114 -8.02 20.99 2.76
N GLY A 115 -6.99 20.15 2.73
CA GLY A 115 -6.87 19.10 1.72
C GLY A 115 -5.57 18.33 1.74
N CYS A 116 -5.55 17.14 1.13
CA CYS A 116 -4.33 16.38 0.87
C CYS A 116 -3.72 16.72 -0.50
N THR A 117 -2.42 16.53 -0.60
CA THR A 117 -1.62 16.72 -1.81
C THR A 117 -1.44 15.42 -2.59
N LEU A 118 -1.02 15.53 -3.86
CA LEU A 118 -0.65 14.37 -4.66
C LEU A 118 0.52 13.58 -4.03
N ALA A 119 1.51 14.28 -3.47
CA ALA A 119 2.66 13.66 -2.81
C ALA A 119 2.26 12.75 -1.63
N GLU A 120 1.18 13.09 -0.92
CA GLU A 120 0.65 12.25 0.15
C GLU A 120 -0.03 10.99 -0.38
N ALA A 121 -0.63 11.04 -1.58
CA ALA A 121 -1.12 9.84 -2.27
C ALA A 121 0.06 8.97 -2.71
N THR A 122 1.15 9.57 -3.19
CA THR A 122 2.40 8.85 -3.51
C THR A 122 2.97 8.13 -2.31
N ALA A 123 3.05 8.81 -1.17
CA ALA A 123 3.52 8.22 0.08
C ALA A 123 2.62 7.05 0.51
N ALA A 124 1.30 7.22 0.40
CA ALA A 124 0.35 6.16 0.74
C ALA A 124 0.47 4.93 -0.19
N ALA A 125 0.69 5.13 -1.49
CA ALA A 125 0.97 4.05 -2.43
C ALA A 125 2.27 3.31 -2.08
N GLY A 126 3.30 4.04 -1.63
CA GLY A 126 4.53 3.46 -1.09
C GLY A 126 4.27 2.57 0.13
N LYS A 127 3.50 3.06 1.10
CA LYS A 127 3.10 2.27 2.28
C LYS A 127 2.31 1.02 1.92
N ALA A 128 1.37 1.13 0.97
CA ALA A 128 0.63 -0.02 0.45
C ALA A 128 1.56 -1.05 -0.21
N THR A 129 2.60 -0.58 -0.92
CA THR A 129 3.58 -1.44 -1.58
C THR A 129 4.42 -2.21 -0.55
N ASP A 130 4.90 -1.53 0.50
CA ASP A 130 5.66 -2.17 1.58
C ASP A 130 4.82 -3.20 2.34
N ALA A 131 3.56 -2.87 2.63
CA ALA A 131 2.61 -3.78 3.28
C ALA A 131 2.30 -5.01 2.41
N ALA A 132 2.11 -4.81 1.10
CA ALA A 132 1.87 -5.89 0.16
C ALA A 132 3.07 -6.84 0.06
N ALA A 133 4.28 -6.31 0.02
CA ALA A 133 5.51 -7.11 0.01
C ALA A 133 5.65 -7.95 1.29
N ALA A 134 5.30 -7.38 2.45
CA ALA A 134 5.32 -8.11 3.72
C ALA A 134 4.26 -9.22 3.80
N ALA A 135 3.07 -9.00 3.24
CA ALA A 135 1.99 -9.99 3.23
C ALA A 135 2.37 -11.28 2.46
N GLY A 136 3.16 -11.16 1.39
CA GLY A 136 3.65 -12.29 0.59
C GLY A 136 4.63 -13.23 1.30
N GLY A 137 5.14 -12.86 2.48
CA GLY A 137 6.03 -13.69 3.30
C GLY A 137 5.32 -14.74 4.18
N THR A 138 3.99 -14.75 4.21
CA THR A 138 3.21 -15.69 5.06
C THR A 138 2.73 -16.92 4.30
N GLY A 139 3.67 -17.62 3.65
CA GLY A 139 3.44 -18.99 3.23
C GLY A 139 3.43 -19.92 4.44
N GLY A 140 2.23 -20.26 4.94
CA GLY A 140 1.94 -21.46 5.74
C GLY A 140 2.79 -21.69 7.00
N SER A 141 2.37 -21.12 8.13
CA SER A 141 2.59 -21.83 9.41
C SER A 141 1.63 -23.02 9.42
N GLY A 142 2.09 -24.14 8.89
CA GLY A 142 1.52 -25.43 9.22
C GLY A 142 1.60 -25.57 10.73
N SER A 143 0.44 -25.63 11.38
CA SER A 143 0.37 -26.13 12.74
C SER A 143 0.72 -27.61 12.65
N GLU A 144 1.98 -27.96 12.91
CA GLU A 144 2.32 -29.34 13.22
C GLU A 144 1.57 -29.69 14.51
N GLU A 145 0.42 -30.35 14.32
CA GLU A 145 -0.31 -31.03 15.38
C GLU A 145 0.59 -32.17 15.88
N SER A 146 1.39 -31.87 16.91
CA SER A 146 2.15 -32.86 17.65
C SER A 146 1.16 -33.82 18.32
N ALA A 147 1.00 -35.00 17.74
CA ALA A 147 0.24 -36.09 18.34
C ALA A 147 0.79 -36.39 19.76
N PRO A 148 -0.09 -36.65 20.75
CA PRO A 148 0.36 -37.06 22.08
C PRO A 148 0.95 -38.47 22.01
N SER A 149 2.22 -38.60 22.39
CA SER A 149 2.86 -39.90 22.63
C SER A 149 2.33 -40.50 23.93
N GLU A 150 1.74 -41.69 23.84
CA GLU A 150 1.52 -42.62 24.97
C GLU A 150 2.85 -43.19 25.50
#